data_AF-F6DKY9-F1
#
_entry.id   AF-F6DKY9-F1
#
_cell.length_a   1.000
_cell.length_b   1.000
_cell.length_c   1.000
_cell.angle_alpha   90.00
_cell.angle_beta   90.00
_cell.angle_gamma   90.00
#
_symmetry.space_group_name_H-M   'P 1'
#
loop_
_entity.id
_entity.type
_entity.pdbx_description
1 polymer ?
#
loop_
_entity_poly.entity_id
_entity_poly.type
_entity_poly.pdbx_seq_one_letter_code
_entity_poly.pdbx_strand_id
1 'polypeptide(L)'
;MRSYLFPAFTMESEDFERALPMALKFSKSHNIPCRVLKEGDLYAICFRDKAIARGIVYGHLHEKELDKNFGKYAIADTVYLREEDFERGLCCDQQE
;
A
#
# COMPACT_ATOMS: atom_id res chain seq x y z
N MET A 1 15.25 11.15 -10.01
CA MET A 1 15.32 10.46 -8.70
C MET A 1 13.88 10.20 -8.28
N ARG A 2 13.45 8.95 -8.08
CA ARG A 2 12.07 8.69 -7.63
C ARG A 2 11.94 9.16 -6.19
N SER A 3 11.07 10.13 -5.92
CA SER A 3 10.85 10.65 -4.57
C SER A 3 9.99 9.71 -3.71
N TYR A 4 9.16 8.89 -4.36
CA TYR A 4 8.21 7.98 -3.72
C TYR A 4 8.19 6.62 -4.45
N LEU A 5 7.80 5.59 -3.69
CA LEU A 5 7.40 4.28 -4.19
C LEU A 5 5.94 4.04 -3.78
N PHE A 6 5.27 3.20 -4.56
CA PHE A 6 3.84 2.91 -4.40
C PHE A 6 3.60 1.42 -4.16
N PRO A 7 4.00 0.87 -2.99
CA PRO A 7 3.75 -0.52 -2.66
C PRO A 7 2.25 -0.80 -2.59
N ALA A 8 1.83 -1.90 -3.21
CA ALA A 8 0.48 -2.40 -3.28
C ALA A 8 0.44 -3.86 -2.83
N PHE A 9 -0.50 -4.15 -1.92
CA PHE A 9 -0.73 -5.47 -1.35
C PHE A 9 -2.07 -5.98 -1.88
N THR A 10 -2.02 -6.94 -2.80
CA THR A 10 -3.21 -7.51 -3.44
C THR A 10 -3.72 -8.69 -2.61
N MET A 11 -5.01 -8.71 -2.32
CA MET A 11 -5.64 -9.66 -1.42
C MET A 11 -7.09 -9.95 -1.80
N GLU A 12 -7.63 -11.05 -1.27
CA GLU A 12 -9.04 -11.40 -1.43
C GLU A 12 -9.93 -10.54 -0.52
N SER A 13 -11.24 -10.57 -0.74
CA SER A 13 -12.20 -9.73 -0.01
C SER A 13 -12.16 -9.95 1.52
N GLU A 14 -12.03 -11.20 1.98
CA GLU A 14 -12.02 -11.51 3.42
C GLU A 14 -10.79 -10.92 4.13
N ASP A 15 -9.63 -11.02 3.49
CA ASP A 15 -8.39 -10.47 4.01
C ASP A 15 -8.34 -8.95 3.88
N PHE A 16 -8.96 -8.39 2.84
CA PHE A 16 -9.14 -6.96 2.68
C PHE A 16 -9.91 -6.34 3.85
N GLU A 17 -11.05 -6.92 4.24
CA GLU A 17 -11.85 -6.42 5.38
C GLU A 17 -11.06 -6.42 6.69
N ARG A 18 -10.13 -7.37 6.87
CA ARG A 18 -9.25 -7.46 8.04
C ARG A 18 -8.09 -6.46 7.97
N ALA A 19 -7.53 -6.26 6.78
CA ALA A 19 -6.36 -5.41 6.55
C ALA A 19 -6.73 -3.92 6.50
N LEU A 20 -7.93 -3.56 6.04
CA LEU A 20 -8.34 -2.18 5.82
C LEU A 20 -8.27 -1.30 7.09
N PRO A 21 -8.77 -1.73 8.27
CA PRO A 21 -8.63 -0.95 9.50
C PRO A 21 -7.16 -0.73 9.90
N MET A 22 -6.30 -1.73 9.67
CA MET A 22 -4.86 -1.62 9.92
C MET A 22 -4.21 -0.62 8.95
N ALA A 23 -4.60 -0.66 7.67
CA ALA A 23 -4.11 0.26 6.65
C ALA A 23 -4.48 1.71 6.94
N LEU A 24 -5.72 1.96 7.36
CA LEU A 24 -6.18 3.28 7.80
C LEU A 24 -5.39 3.79 9.01
N LYS A 25 -5.18 2.94 10.01
CA LYS A 25 -4.39 3.28 11.19
C LYS A 25 -2.94 3.61 10.79
N PHE A 26 -2.33 2.78 9.95
CA PHE A 26 -0.97 2.96 9.47
C PHE A 26 -0.80 4.27 8.69
N SER A 27 -1.71 4.52 7.74
CA SER A 27 -1.81 5.76 6.95
C SER A 27 -1.78 7.00 7.86
N LYS A 28 -2.61 7.01 8.91
CA LYS A 28 -2.71 8.12 9.87
C LYS A 28 -1.48 8.24 10.77
N SER A 29 -0.97 7.12 11.29
CA SER A 29 0.20 7.10 12.18
C SER A 29 1.48 7.59 11.50
N HIS A 30 1.64 7.30 10.20
CA HIS A 30 2.83 7.68 9.44
C HIS A 30 2.61 8.90 8.53
N ASN A 31 1.40 9.46 8.53
CA ASN A 31 0.98 10.55 7.64
C ASN A 31 1.34 10.29 6.17
N ILE A 32 1.03 9.08 5.69
CA ILE A 32 1.26 8.67 4.31
C ILE A 32 -0.08 8.43 3.61
N PRO A 33 -0.26 8.83 2.34
CA PRO A 33 -1.48 8.54 1.60
C PRO A 33 -1.71 7.04 1.42
N CYS A 34 -2.95 6.59 1.67
CA CYS A 34 -3.41 5.23 1.46
C CYS A 34 -4.59 5.21 0.50
N ARG A 35 -4.58 4.28 -0.45
CA ARG A 35 -5.63 4.11 -1.46
C ARG A 35 -5.99 2.64 -1.65
N VAL A 36 -7.22 2.40 -2.07
CA VAL A 36 -7.72 1.07 -2.44
C VAL A 36 -7.97 1.02 -3.95
N LEU A 37 -7.47 -0.04 -4.58
CA LEU A 37 -7.85 -0.44 -5.92
C LEU A 37 -8.70 -1.71 -5.84
N LYS A 38 -9.62 -1.87 -6.79
CA LYS A 38 -10.40 -3.09 -6.97
C LYS A 38 -10.29 -3.54 -8.41
N GLU A 39 -9.95 -4.81 -8.61
CA GLU A 39 -9.84 -5.43 -9.92
C GLU A 39 -10.52 -6.80 -9.87
N GLY A 40 -11.70 -6.90 -10.49
CA GLY A 40 -12.56 -8.08 -10.34
C GLY A 40 -12.93 -8.31 -8.88
N ASP A 41 -12.57 -9.50 -8.38
CA ASP A 41 -12.83 -9.95 -7.00
C ASP A 41 -11.67 -9.65 -6.05
N LEU A 42 -10.59 -9.05 -6.55
CA LEU A 42 -9.40 -8.71 -5.76
C LEU A 42 -9.39 -7.25 -5.36
N TYR A 43 -8.83 -7.00 -4.18
CA TYR A 43 -8.58 -5.68 -3.65
C TYR A 43 -7.07 -5.46 -3.50
N ALA A 44 -6.61 -4.24 -3.72
CA ALA A 44 -5.24 -3.87 -3.43
C ALA A 44 -5.18 -2.64 -2.53
N ILE A 45 -4.53 -2.78 -1.37
CA ILE A 45 -4.23 -1.66 -0.48
C ILE A 45 -2.87 -1.10 -0.88
N CYS A 46 -2.84 0.19 -1.22
CA CYS A 46 -1.70 0.87 -1.79
C CYS A 46 -1.28 2.05 -0.92
N PHE A 47 0.01 2.28 -0.77
CA PHE A 47 0.55 3.41 0.00
C PHE A 47 1.45 4.27 -0.86
N ARG A 48 1.51 5.58 -0.60
CA ARG A 48 2.57 6.45 -1.12
C ARG A 48 3.65 6.60 -0.06
N ASP A 49 4.75 5.86 -0.21
CA ASP A 49 5.83 5.86 0.77
C ASP A 49 7.12 6.45 0.18
N LYS A 50 7.95 7.07 1.04
CA LYS A 50 9.15 7.78 0.60
C LYS A 50 10.21 6.77 0.15
N ALA A 51 10.77 6.98 -1.05
CA ALA A 51 11.87 6.15 -1.54
C ALA A 51 13.15 6.44 -0.74
N ILE A 52 13.86 5.39 -0.33
CA ILE A 52 15.15 5.49 0.36
C ILE A 52 16.21 4.64 -0.36
N ALA A 53 17.41 5.18 -0.50
CA ALA A 53 18.52 4.42 -1.06
C ALA A 53 19.01 3.38 -0.04
N ARG A 54 19.15 2.13 -0.48
CA ARG A 54 19.69 1.02 0.30
C ARG A 54 20.83 0.35 -0.47
N GLY A 55 21.92 1.10 -0.65
CA GLY A 55 23.05 0.66 -1.46
C GLY A 55 22.72 0.72 -2.94
N ILE A 56 22.71 -0.43 -3.62
CA ILE A 56 22.51 -0.54 -5.08
C ILE A 56 21.01 -0.51 -5.45
N VAL A 57 20.13 -0.81 -4.49
CA VAL A 57 18.67 -0.86 -4.69
C VAL A 57 17.96 0.25 -3.90
N TYR A 58 16.78 0.64 -4.37
CA TYR A 58 15.88 1.54 -3.66
C TYR A 58 14.80 0.73 -2.95
N GLY A 59 14.60 1.00 -1.66
CA GLY A 59 13.45 0.53 -0.90
C GLY A 59 12.55 1.72 -0.54
N HIS A 60 11.60 1.50 0.35
CA HIS A 60 10.78 2.56 0.92
C HIS A 60 10.94 2.65 2.44
N LEU A 61 10.62 3.83 2.98
CA LEU A 61 10.91 4.21 4.36
C LEU A 61 10.33 3.20 5.36
N HIS A 62 9.10 2.73 5.13
CA HIS A 62 8.36 1.87 6.04
C HIS A 62 8.22 0.43 5.55
N GLU A 63 9.09 -0.03 4.65
CA GLU A 63 9.05 -1.36 4.03
C GLU A 63 8.85 -2.52 5.01
N LYS A 64 9.65 -2.58 6.07
CA LYS A 64 9.56 -3.67 7.05
C LYS A 64 8.23 -3.68 7.81
N GLU A 65 7.68 -2.51 8.08
CA GLU A 65 6.45 -2.38 8.85
C GLU A 65 5.22 -2.67 7.98
N LEU A 66 5.26 -2.22 6.72
CA LEU A 66 4.27 -2.57 5.71
C LEU A 66 4.25 -4.07 5.44
N ASP A 67 5.41 -4.69 5.22
CA ASP A 67 5.51 -6.14 4.99
C ASP A 67 5.00 -6.94 6.20
N LYS A 68 5.43 -6.58 7.41
CA LYS A 68 4.97 -7.24 8.65
C LYS A 68 3.45 -7.14 8.86
N ASN A 69 2.86 -5.99 8.52
CA ASN A 69 1.44 -5.74 8.75
C ASN A 69 0.54 -6.31 7.65
N PHE A 70 0.97 -6.25 6.40
CA PHE A 70 0.13 -6.52 5.22
C PHE A 70 0.58 -7.73 4.39
N GLY A 71 1.85 -8.11 4.44
CA GLY A 71 2.39 -9.22 3.64
C GLY A 71 1.68 -10.55 3.91
N LYS A 72 1.27 -10.81 5.16
CA LYS A 72 0.53 -12.02 5.53
C LYS A 72 -0.91 -12.11 4.97
N TYR A 73 -1.45 -11.00 4.49
CA TYR A 73 -2.78 -10.92 3.87
C TYR A 73 -2.70 -10.90 2.34
N ALA A 74 -1.50 -10.67 1.79
CA ALA A 74 -1.31 -10.55 0.36
C ALA A 74 -1.23 -11.93 -0.30
N ILE A 75 -1.86 -12.07 -1.48
CA ILE A 75 -1.84 -13.30 -2.29
C ILE A 75 -0.46 -13.52 -2.93
N ALA A 76 0.30 -12.44 -3.11
CA ALA A 76 1.63 -12.45 -3.70
C ALA A 76 2.53 -11.39 -3.04
N ASP A 77 3.81 -11.40 -3.41
CA ASP A 77 4.78 -10.39 -3.01
C ASP A 77 4.29 -8.97 -3.34
N THR A 78 4.79 -7.98 -2.59
CA THR A 78 4.44 -6.57 -2.79
C THR A 78 4.71 -6.11 -4.21
N VAL A 79 3.67 -5.61 -4.88
CA VAL A 79 3.77 -5.03 -6.21
C VAL A 79 3.99 -3.53 -6.09
N TYR A 80 4.81 -2.96 -6.98
CA TYR A 80 5.04 -1.51 -7.00
C TYR A 80 4.31 -0.88 -8.18
N LEU A 81 3.35 -0.02 -7.86
CA LEU A 81 2.55 0.70 -8.86
C LEU A 81 3.31 1.90 -9.42
N ARG A 82 2.83 2.38 -10.57
CA ARG A 82 3.12 3.74 -11.04
C ARG A 82 2.25 4.74 -10.27
N GLU A 83 2.71 5.98 -10.17
CA GLU A 83 1.97 7.05 -9.50
C GLU A 83 0.56 7.23 -10.09
N GLU A 84 0.44 7.18 -11.41
CA GLU A 84 -0.85 7.27 -12.13
C GLU A 84 -1.83 6.17 -11.71
N ASP A 85 -1.34 4.94 -11.55
CA ASP A 85 -2.17 3.80 -11.15
C ASP A 85 -2.59 3.93 -9.67
N PHE A 86 -1.70 4.45 -8.81
CA PHE A 86 -2.04 4.79 -7.43
C PHE A 86 -3.13 5.86 -7.37
N GLU A 87 -3.01 6.94 -8.14
CA GLU A 87 -3.95 8.07 -8.12
C GLU A 87 -5.37 7.72 -8.61
N ARG A 88 -5.52 6.63 -9.36
CA ARG A 88 -6.82 6.07 -9.76
C ARG A 88 -7.54 5.35 -8.61
N GLY A 89 -6.84 4.99 -7.55
CA GLY A 89 -7.42 4.30 -6.39
C GLY A 89 -8.30 5.22 -5.53
N LEU A 90 -9.27 4.63 -4.86
CA LEU A 90 -10.15 5.33 -3.93
C LEU A 90 -9.36 5.73 -2.67
N CYS A 91 -9.47 6.98 -2.25
CA CYS A 91 -8.85 7.45 -1.02
C CYS A 91 -9.51 6.77 0.18
N CYS A 92 -8.71 6.11 1.02
CA CYS A 92 -9.24 5.41 2.20
C CYS A 92 -9.85 6.37 3.23
N ASP A 93 -9.47 7.66 3.20
CA ASP A 93 -9.99 8.70 4.08
C ASP A 93 -11.30 9.36 3.58
N GLN A 94 -11.83 8.97 2.41
CA GLN A 94 -13.16 9.42 1.96
C GLN A 94 -14.25 8.49 2.50
N GLN A 95 -14.50 8.59 3.80
CA GLN A 95 -15.84 8.36 4.35
C GLN A 95 -16.58 9.70 4.24
N GLU A 96 -17.41 9.86 3.21
CA GLU A 96 -18.62 10.69 3.31
C GLU A 96 -19.80 9.79 3.66
#